data_AF-A0AAI9RBP5-F1
#
_entry.id   AF-A0AAI9RBP5-F1
#
_cell.length_a   1.000
_cell.length_b   1.000
_cell.length_c   1.000
_cell.angle_alpha   90.00
_cell.angle_beta   90.00
_cell.angle_gamma   90.00
#
_symmetry.space_group_name_H-M   'P 1'
#
loop_
_entity.id
_entity.type
_entity.pdbx_description
1 polymer ?
#
loop_
_entity_poly.entity_id
_entity_poly.type
_entity_poly.pdbx_seq_one_letter_code
_entity_poly.pdbx_strand_id
1 'polypeptide(L)'
;MTKENPSNYKTFQIWIKKGHRMYSYFQECCHNAKNMYNTTNFYIRQVYTGLTQEKELQPLQKEVLDHIHKNIGKMNDTQRLAYQKKLEKEKVKPK
;
A
#
# COMPACT_ATOMS: atom_id res chain seq x y z
N MET A 1 -5.93 -38.06 26.47
CA MET A 1 -5.02 -37.96 25.31
C MET A 1 -5.77 -37.29 24.16
N THR A 2 -5.62 -35.98 24.00
CA THR A 2 -6.18 -35.21 22.88
C THR A 2 -5.30 -35.41 21.66
N LYS A 3 -5.85 -35.98 20.59
CA LYS A 3 -5.16 -36.13 19.30
C LYS A 3 -5.06 -34.75 18.64
N GLU A 4 -3.86 -34.18 18.61
CA GLU A 4 -3.55 -33.08 17.71
C GLU A 4 -3.62 -33.62 16.28
N ASN A 5 -4.51 -33.06 15.45
CA ASN A 5 -4.47 -33.28 14.00
C ASN A 5 -3.49 -32.23 13.43
N PRO A 6 -2.24 -32.58 13.09
CA PRO A 6 -1.38 -31.67 12.37
C PRO A 6 -2.00 -31.49 10.98
N SER A 7 -2.62 -30.33 10.75
CA SER A 7 -3.09 -29.96 9.42
C SER A 7 -1.86 -29.94 8.50
N ASN A 8 -1.70 -30.99 7.71
CA ASN A 8 -0.64 -31.11 6.71
C ASN A 8 -0.98 -30.18 5.54
N TYR A 9 -0.68 -28.89 5.70
CA TYR A 9 -0.82 -27.91 4.63
C TYR A 9 0.13 -28.29 3.49
N LYS A 10 -0.43 -28.59 2.31
CA LYS A 10 0.34 -28.79 1.09
C LYS A 10 0.31 -27.50 0.27
N THR A 11 1.47 -26.95 -0.01
CA THR A 11 1.63 -25.81 -0.92
C THR A 11 1.78 -26.33 -2.34
N PHE A 12 1.00 -25.78 -3.26
CA PHE A 12 1.15 -26.03 -4.69
C PHE A 12 1.69 -24.78 -5.38
N GLN A 13 2.66 -24.97 -6.28
CA GLN A 13 3.16 -23.91 -7.15
C GLN A 13 2.66 -24.17 -8.57
N ILE A 14 1.96 -23.19 -9.14
CA ILE A 14 1.45 -23.26 -10.51
C ILE A 14 2.10 -22.14 -11.32
N TRP A 15 2.72 -22.52 -12.43
CA TRP A 15 3.33 -21.57 -13.35
C TRP A 15 2.29 -21.02 -14.32
N ILE A 16 2.01 -19.73 -14.21
CA ILE A 16 1.07 -19.04 -15.09
C ILE A 16 1.81 -18.56 -16.34
N LYS A 17 1.70 -19.31 -17.43
CA LYS A 17 2.27 -18.97 -18.76
C LYS A 17 1.20 -18.38 -19.68
N LYS A 18 1.62 -17.78 -20.80
CA LYS A 18 0.72 -17.35 -21.88
C LYS A 18 -0.14 -18.53 -22.33
N GLY A 19 -1.45 -18.34 -22.38
CA GLY A 19 -2.45 -19.39 -22.66
C GLY A 19 -3.14 -19.97 -21.43
N HIS A 20 -2.62 -19.74 -20.22
CA HIS A 20 -3.36 -20.08 -18.99
C HIS A 20 -4.55 -19.13 -18.78
N ARG A 21 -5.71 -19.63 -18.34
CA ARG A 21 -6.95 -18.81 -18.21
C ARG A 21 -6.77 -17.54 -17.36
N MET A 22 -5.93 -17.64 -16.33
CA MET A 22 -5.65 -16.52 -15.39
C MET A 22 -4.50 -15.62 -15.85
N TYR A 23 -3.87 -15.90 -16.99
CA TYR A 23 -2.68 -15.15 -17.43
C TYR A 23 -2.97 -13.66 -17.55
N SER A 24 -4.07 -13.28 -18.22
CA SER A 24 -4.45 -11.88 -18.42
C SER A 24 -4.69 -11.16 -17.09
N TYR A 25 -5.37 -11.83 -16.14
CA TYR A 25 -5.61 -11.29 -14.80
C TYR A 25 -4.29 -10.96 -14.09
N PHE A 26 -3.37 -11.93 -14.02
CA PHE A 26 -2.10 -11.70 -13.33
C PHE A 26 -1.19 -10.71 -14.07
N GLN A 27 -1.25 -10.68 -15.41
CA GLN A 27 -0.53 -9.68 -16.20
C GLN A 27 -1.02 -8.26 -15.85
N GLU A 28 -2.33 -8.06 -15.74
CA GLU A 28 -2.92 -6.78 -15.32
C GLU A 28 -2.50 -6.42 -13.90
N CYS A 29 -2.53 -7.37 -12.96
CA CYS A 29 -2.04 -7.14 -11.60
C CYS A 29 -0.57 -6.69 -11.59
N CYS A 30 0.31 -7.35 -12.34
CA CYS A 30 1.71 -6.97 -12.45
C CYS A 30 1.88 -5.57 -13.07
N HIS A 31 1.10 -5.24 -14.10
CA HIS A 31 1.12 -3.92 -14.72
C HIS A 31 0.70 -2.83 -13.73
N ASN A 32 -0.42 -3.03 -13.03
CA ASN A 32 -0.93 -2.10 -12.03
C ASN A 32 0.04 -1.93 -10.86
N ALA A 33 0.68 -3.01 -10.40
CA ALA A 33 1.70 -2.94 -9.36
C ALA A 33 2.92 -2.11 -9.79
N LYS A 34 3.38 -2.28 -11.04
CA LYS A 34 4.47 -1.47 -11.61
C LYS A 34 4.09 0.00 -11.71
N ASN A 35 2.86 0.29 -12.17
CA ASN A 35 2.37 1.66 -12.26
C ASN A 35 2.29 2.30 -10.87
N MET A 36 1.76 1.58 -9.88
CA MET A 36 1.70 2.05 -8.50
C MET A 36 3.10 2.38 -7.97
N TYR A 37 4.08 1.49 -8.16
CA TYR A 37 5.46 1.74 -7.76
C TYR A 37 6.06 2.99 -8.42
N ASN A 38 5.85 3.15 -9.72
CA ASN A 38 6.36 4.30 -10.47
C ASN A 38 5.67 5.61 -10.03
N THR A 39 4.35 5.59 -9.84
CA THR A 39 3.58 6.74 -9.36
C THR A 39 4.00 7.13 -7.95
N THR A 40 4.17 6.18 -7.04
CA THR A 40 4.67 6.47 -5.68
C THR A 40 6.04 7.14 -5.73
N ASN A 41 6.97 6.60 -6.51
CA ASN A 41 8.31 7.20 -6.66
C ASN A 41 8.26 8.58 -7.32
N PHE A 42 7.35 8.80 -8.27
CA PHE A 42 7.11 10.11 -8.84
C PHE A 42 6.66 11.10 -7.76
N TYR A 43 5.62 10.74 -6.97
CA TYR A 43 5.12 11.58 -5.89
C TYR A 43 6.21 11.91 -4.85
N ILE A 44 6.99 10.91 -4.42
CA ILE A 44 8.09 11.14 -3.46
C ILE A 44 9.08 12.18 -4.00
N ARG A 45 9.47 12.09 -5.27
CA ARG A 45 10.40 13.05 -5.88
C ARG A 45 9.79 14.45 -6.02
N GLN A 46 8.52 14.53 -6.45
CA GLN A 46 7.83 15.82 -6.58
C GLN A 46 7.70 16.53 -5.23
N VAL A 47 7.34 15.79 -4.18
CA VAL A 47 7.25 16.32 -2.81
C VAL A 47 8.63 16.76 -2.31
N TYR A 48 9.63 15.89 -2.40
CA TYR A 48 10.97 16.21 -1.92
C TYR A 48 11.54 17.44 -2.62
N THR A 49 11.46 17.48 -3.95
CA THR A 49 11.97 18.60 -4.73
C THR A 49 11.16 19.87 -4.46
N GLY A 50 9.83 19.76 -4.46
CA GLY A 50 8.93 20.90 -4.22
C GLY A 50 9.14 21.55 -2.84
N LEU A 51 9.53 20.78 -1.83
CA LEU A 51 9.75 21.29 -0.47
C LEU A 51 11.20 21.71 -0.17
N THR A 52 12.16 21.37 -1.04
CA THR A 52 13.59 21.66 -0.79
C THR A 52 14.22 22.62 -1.79
N GLN A 53 13.58 22.87 -2.93
CA GLN A 53 14.08 23.84 -3.92
C GLN A 53 13.74 25.28 -3.52
N GLU A 54 14.60 26.22 -3.90
CA GLU A 54 14.38 27.67 -3.70
C GLU A 54 13.61 28.33 -4.85
N LYS A 55 13.41 27.59 -5.95
CA LYS A 55 12.71 28.07 -7.16
C LYS A 55 11.20 27.93 -7.00
N GLU A 56 10.47 28.67 -7.83
CA GLU A 56 9.02 28.52 -7.92
C GLU A 56 8.63 27.07 -8.29
N LEU A 57 7.52 26.59 -7.71
CA LEU A 57 6.99 25.26 -7.95
C LEU A 57 6.56 25.11 -9.41
N GLN A 58 7.03 24.04 -10.04
CA GLN A 58 6.53 23.61 -11.34
C GLN A 58 5.07 23.13 -11.21
N PRO A 59 4.27 23.19 -12.29
CA PRO A 59 2.86 22.80 -12.27
C PRO A 59 2.61 21.40 -11.69
N LEU A 60 3.43 20.41 -12.06
CA LEU A 60 3.30 19.04 -11.57
C LEU A 60 3.63 18.89 -10.08
N GLN A 61 4.60 19.67 -9.57
CA GLN A 61 4.92 19.70 -8.14
C GLN A 61 3.75 20.27 -7.35
N LYS A 62 3.16 21.36 -7.85
CA LYS A 62 1.99 21.99 -7.26
C LYS A 62 0.79 21.04 -7.24
N GLU A 63 0.49 20.40 -8.37
CA GLU A 63 -0.60 19.42 -8.47
C GLU A 63 -0.45 18.28 -7.47
N VAL A 64 0.77 17.71 -7.36
CA VAL A 64 1.04 16.64 -6.40
C VAL A 64 0.87 17.11 -4.95
N LEU A 65 1.40 18.29 -4.61
CA LEU A 65 1.29 18.85 -3.26
C LEU A 65 -0.16 19.17 -2.90
N ASP A 66 -0.91 19.79 -3.80
CA ASP A 66 -2.34 20.08 -3.64
C ASP A 66 -3.15 18.80 -3.46
N HIS A 67 -2.84 17.77 -4.27
CA HIS A 67 -3.47 16.47 -4.14
C HIS A 67 -3.21 15.81 -2.77
N ILE A 68 -1.98 15.88 -2.28
CA ILE A 68 -1.65 15.36 -0.93
C ILE A 68 -2.38 16.18 0.13
N HIS A 69 -2.30 17.51 0.07
CA HIS A 69 -2.90 18.41 1.04
C HIS A 69 -4.41 18.21 1.16
N LYS A 70 -5.10 18.02 0.03
CA LYS A 70 -6.54 17.72 -0.02
C LYS A 70 -6.93 16.41 0.69
N ASN A 71 -6.03 15.43 0.73
CA ASN A 71 -6.35 14.07 1.17
C ASN A 71 -5.69 13.68 2.52
N ILE A 72 -4.65 14.37 2.95
CA ILE A 72 -3.86 14.00 4.14
C ILE A 72 -4.70 13.99 5.42
N GLY A 73 -5.70 14.88 5.54
CA GLY A 73 -6.63 14.89 6.68
C GLY A 73 -7.38 13.56 6.83
N LYS A 74 -8.03 13.10 5.75
CA LYS A 74 -8.79 11.83 5.74
C LYS A 74 -7.89 10.62 6.02
N MET A 75 -6.65 10.65 5.50
CA MET A 75 -5.67 9.61 5.78
C MET A 75 -5.28 9.58 7.26
N ASN A 76 -5.04 10.75 7.85
CA ASN A 76 -4.71 10.88 9.27
C ASN A 76 -5.85 10.40 10.18
N ASP A 77 -7.09 10.70 9.82
CA ASP A 77 -8.26 10.21 10.58
C ASP A 77 -8.34 8.69 10.56
N THR A 78 -8.11 8.07 9.40
CA THR A 78 -8.08 6.61 9.27
C THR A 78 -6.97 5.99 10.12
N GLN A 79 -5.76 6.57 10.09
CA GLN A 79 -4.64 6.11 10.90
C GLN A 79 -4.91 6.27 12.40
N ARG A 80 -5.53 7.38 12.80
CA ARG A 80 -5.91 7.64 14.19
C ARG A 80 -6.90 6.60 14.70
N LEU A 81 -7.93 6.27 13.91
CA LEU A 81 -8.91 5.24 14.26
C LEU A 81 -8.25 3.86 14.41
N ALA A 82 -7.34 3.49 13.50
CA ALA A 82 -6.61 2.23 13.58
C ALA A 82 -5.74 2.16 14.85
N TYR A 83 -5.07 3.26 15.20
CA TYR A 83 -4.27 3.37 16.41
C TYR A 83 -5.12 3.24 17.68
N GLN A 84 -6.25 3.95 17.76
CA GLN A 84 -7.17 3.86 18.90
C GLN A 84 -7.68 2.43 19.12
N LYS A 85 -8.12 1.76 18.03
CA LYS A 85 -8.52 0.34 18.09
C LYS A 85 -7.41 -0.57 18.59
N LYS A 86 -6.16 -0.29 18.23
CA LYS A 86 -5.01 -1.05 18.72
C LYS A 86 -4.82 -0.84 20.23
N LEU A 87 -4.87 0.41 20.71
CA LEU A 87 -4.75 0.72 22.14
C LEU A 87 -5.84 0.05 22.98
N GLU A 88 -7.08 0.03 22.51
CA GLU A 88 -8.19 -0.65 23.20
C GLU A 88 -7.92 -2.15 23.34
N LYS A 89 -7.43 -2.80 22.27
CA LYS A 89 -7.06 -4.22 22.32
C LYS A 89 -5.91 -4.49 23.29
N GLU A 90 -4.90 -3.63 23.34
CA GLU A 90 -3.77 -3.78 24.28
C GLU A 90 -4.24 -3.68 25.73
N LYS A 91 -5.18 -2.79 26.06
CA LYS A 91 -5.73 -2.64 27.43
C LYS A 91 -6.44 -3.90 27.94
N VAL A 92 -6.96 -4.73 27.05
CA VAL A 92 -7.70 -5.96 27.38
C VAL A 92 -6.75 -7.16 27.55
N LYS A 93 -5.47 -7.04 27.17
CA LYS A 93 -4.52 -8.13 27.34
C LYS A 93 -4.21 -8.36 28.83
N PRO A 94 -4.13 -9.62 29.28
CA PRO A 94 -3.66 -9.93 30.62
C PRO A 94 -2.20 -9.47 30.80
N LYS A 95 -1.86 -9.07 32.04
CA LYS A 95 -0.49 -8.66 32.41
C LYS A 95 0.48 -9.83 32.40
#